data_AF-A0A9X7DIE7-F1
#
_entry.id   AF-A0A9X7DIE7-F1
#
_cell.length_a   1.000
_cell.length_b   1.000
_cell.length_c   1.000
_cell.angle_alpha   90.00
_cell.angle_beta   90.00
_cell.angle_gamma   90.00
#
_symmetry.space_group_name_H-M   'P 1'
#
loop_
_entity.id
_entity.type
_entity.pdbx_description
1 polymer ?
#
loop_
_entity_poly.entity_id
_entity_poly.type
_entity_poly.pdbx_seq_one_letter_code
_entity_poly.pdbx_strand_id
1 'polypeptide(L)'
;MKNTEDLYLEMSDKILEKERKKGVVALNENERNFYLIDSLLMELNNGGFDQYFLNWTGEHWQETVAILDKLEISFLSKLVKKANEIYRSGKSEDDILDELNELDNEFYNNLNYKDIYEKVMKFSN
;
A
#
# COMPACT_ATOMS: atom_id res chain seq x y z
N MET A 1 2.94 0.75 27.80
CA MET A 1 3.83 0.56 26.64
C MET A 1 2.97 0.67 25.41
N LYS A 2 3.38 1.44 24.40
CA LYS A 2 2.69 1.50 23.11
C LYS A 2 2.78 0.14 22.44
N ASN A 3 1.70 -0.32 21.82
CA ASN A 3 1.72 -1.54 21.01
C ASN A 3 2.27 -1.24 19.59
N THR A 4 2.43 -2.24 18.74
CA THR A 4 2.98 -2.05 17.39
C THR A 4 2.13 -1.14 16.51
N GLU A 5 0.80 -1.22 16.64
CA GLU A 5 -0.14 -0.40 15.87
C GLU A 5 -0.02 1.08 16.26
N ASP A 6 0.04 1.39 17.56
CA ASP A 6 0.27 2.76 18.05
C ASP A 6 1.56 3.36 17.47
N LEU A 7 2.63 2.55 17.43
CA LEU A 7 3.92 2.97 16.89
C LEU A 7 3.88 3.15 15.36
N TYR A 8 3.14 2.29 14.67
CA TYR A 8 2.92 2.38 13.23
C TYR A 8 2.18 3.67 12.88
N LEU A 9 1.06 3.96 13.56
CA LEU A 9 0.27 5.16 13.32
C LEU A 9 1.07 6.44 13.58
N GLU A 10 1.88 6.47 14.65
CA GLU A 10 2.77 7.61 14.92
C GLU A 10 3.87 7.80 13.87
N MET A 11 4.35 6.71 13.27
CA MET A 11 5.33 6.77 12.20
C MET A 11 4.67 7.25 10.89
N SER A 12 3.47 6.75 10.59
CA SER A 12 2.63 7.21 9.48
C SER A 12 2.39 8.72 9.58
N ASP A 13 1.88 9.22 10.70
CA ASP A 13 1.61 10.64 10.92
C ASP A 13 2.84 11.52 10.64
N LYS A 14 4.02 11.12 11.15
CA LYS A 14 5.27 11.86 10.96
C LYS A 14 5.74 11.86 9.51
N ILE A 15 5.65 10.72 8.83
CA ILE A 15 6.09 10.58 7.44
C ILE A 15 5.15 11.32 6.51
N LEU A 16 3.83 11.18 6.70
CA LEU A 16 2.81 11.92 5.95
C LEU A 16 2.95 13.43 6.16
N GLU A 17 3.23 13.88 7.39
CA GLU A 17 3.49 15.29 7.65
C GLU A 17 4.74 15.79 6.91
N LYS A 18 5.81 14.99 6.90
CA LYS A 18 7.05 15.32 6.20
C LYS A 18 6.86 15.37 4.70
N GLU A 19 6.18 14.38 4.13
CA GLU A 19 5.81 14.31 2.71
C GLU A 19 4.97 15.54 2.34
N ARG A 20 3.88 15.82 3.06
CA ARG A 20 3.01 16.98 2.78
C ARG A 20 3.75 18.33 2.80
N LYS A 21 4.76 18.46 3.67
CA LYS A 21 5.53 19.72 3.82
C LYS A 21 6.67 19.87 2.84
N LYS A 22 7.31 18.77 2.42
CA LYS A 22 8.60 18.79 1.71
C LYS A 22 8.62 17.93 0.44
N GLY A 23 7.52 17.26 0.13
CA GLY A 23 7.37 16.27 -0.92
C GLY A 23 8.05 14.94 -0.60
N VAL A 24 7.66 13.92 -1.34
CA VAL A 24 8.21 12.56 -1.25
C VAL A 24 9.73 12.49 -1.40
N VAL A 25 10.35 13.44 -2.11
CA VAL A 25 11.81 13.53 -2.32
C VAL A 25 12.59 13.81 -1.03
N ALA A 26 11.92 14.30 0.01
CA ALA A 26 12.53 14.54 1.31
C ALA A 26 12.56 13.29 2.20
N LEU A 27 11.88 12.22 1.80
CA LEU A 27 11.89 10.94 2.50
C LEU A 27 13.20 10.21 2.22
N ASN A 28 13.83 9.66 3.26
CA ASN A 28 14.91 8.70 3.09
C ASN A 28 14.35 7.35 2.61
N GLU A 29 15.24 6.39 2.32
CA GLU A 29 14.83 5.08 1.79
C GLU A 29 13.84 4.35 2.72
N ASN A 30 14.09 4.32 4.03
CA ASN A 30 13.20 3.65 4.99
C ASN A 30 11.85 4.36 5.11
N GLU A 31 11.85 5.69 5.16
CA GLU A 31 10.62 6.48 5.19
C GLU A 31 9.81 6.33 3.89
N ARG A 32 10.48 6.27 2.73
CA ARG A 32 9.82 6.03 1.44
C ARG A 32 9.23 4.63 1.37
N ASN A 33 9.97 3.63 1.82
CA ASN A 33 9.48 2.25 1.88
C ASN A 33 8.24 2.15 2.78
N PHE A 34 8.28 2.76 3.97
CA PHE A 34 7.12 2.87 4.84
C PHE A 34 5.96 3.58 4.13
N TYR A 35 6.23 4.76 3.57
CA TYR A 35 5.22 5.62 2.93
C TYR A 35 4.48 4.90 1.79
N LEU A 36 5.17 4.14 0.94
CA LEU A 36 4.54 3.44 -0.18
C LEU A 36 3.60 2.32 0.29
N ILE A 37 3.98 1.59 1.35
CA ILE A 37 3.12 0.55 1.94
C ILE A 37 1.94 1.17 2.68
N ASP A 38 2.19 2.21 3.47
CA ASP A 38 1.15 2.91 4.21
C ASP A 38 0.13 3.58 3.28
N SER A 39 0.62 4.22 2.21
CA SER A 39 -0.25 4.81 1.20
C SER A 39 -1.05 3.74 0.47
N LEU A 40 -0.47 2.59 0.10
CA LEU A 40 -1.24 1.48 -0.46
C LEU A 40 -2.40 1.09 0.47
N LEU A 41 -2.13 0.87 1.76
CA LEU A 41 -3.18 0.53 2.72
C LEU A 41 -4.24 1.63 2.83
N MET A 42 -3.84 2.90 2.84
CA MET A 42 -4.75 4.03 2.92
C MET A 42 -5.65 4.12 1.68
N GLU A 43 -5.11 3.98 0.47
CA GLU A 43 -5.90 4.02 -0.76
C GLU A 43 -6.89 2.86 -0.83
N LEU A 44 -6.44 1.64 -0.51
CA LEU A 44 -7.31 0.46 -0.51
C LEU A 44 -8.45 0.61 0.51
N ASN A 45 -8.20 1.15 1.70
CA ASN A 45 -9.26 1.37 2.69
C ASN A 45 -10.23 2.50 2.32
N ASN A 46 -9.80 3.45 1.49
CA ASN A 46 -10.62 4.60 1.12
C ASN A 46 -11.46 4.34 -0.14
N GLY A 47 -10.90 3.66 -1.14
CA GLY A 47 -11.56 3.46 -2.43
C GLY A 47 -11.00 2.29 -3.25
N GLY A 48 -10.32 1.33 -2.60
CA GLY A 48 -9.87 0.12 -3.25
C GLY A 48 -8.72 0.32 -4.26
N PHE A 49 -8.49 -0.71 -5.06
CA PHE A 49 -7.42 -0.70 -6.07
C PHE A 49 -7.65 0.34 -7.17
N ASP A 50 -8.90 0.69 -7.48
CA ASP A 50 -9.20 1.77 -8.42
C ASP A 50 -8.61 3.10 -7.93
N GLN A 51 -8.89 3.48 -6.68
CA GLN A 51 -8.33 4.69 -6.09
C GLN A 51 -6.80 4.63 -6.01
N TYR A 52 -6.22 3.47 -5.69
CA TYR A 52 -4.77 3.30 -5.67
C TYR A 52 -4.12 3.61 -7.02
N PHE A 53 -4.67 3.10 -8.13
CA PHE A 53 -4.11 3.33 -9.46
C PHE A 53 -4.43 4.70 -10.05
N LEU A 54 -5.52 5.34 -9.63
CA LEU A 54 -5.82 6.74 -9.97
C LEU A 54 -4.85 7.74 -9.33
N ASN A 55 -4.30 7.39 -8.15
CA ASN A 55 -3.39 8.25 -7.40
C ASN A 55 -1.92 7.99 -7.77
N TRP A 56 -1.07 8.98 -7.49
CA TRP A 56 0.37 8.94 -7.80
C TRP A 56 1.08 7.71 -7.22
N THR A 57 0.60 7.18 -6.10
CA THR A 57 1.13 5.99 -5.43
C THR A 57 1.02 4.74 -6.31
N GLY A 58 -0.03 4.63 -7.12
CA GLY A 58 -0.23 3.57 -8.10
C GLY A 58 0.84 3.50 -9.20
N GLU A 59 1.47 4.63 -9.54
CA GLU A 59 2.57 4.64 -10.52
C GLU A 59 3.85 3.98 -9.99
N HIS A 60 3.97 3.82 -8.67
CA HIS A 60 5.09 3.15 -8.01
C HIS A 60 4.79 1.70 -7.64
N TRP A 61 3.77 1.08 -8.25
CA TRP A 61 3.34 -0.28 -7.90
C TRP A 61 4.47 -1.33 -7.92
N GLN A 62 5.44 -1.21 -8.84
CA GLN A 62 6.58 -2.13 -8.91
C GLN A 62 7.50 -2.00 -7.69
N GLU A 63 7.73 -0.76 -7.24
CA GLU A 63 8.50 -0.47 -6.03
C GLU A 63 7.76 -0.98 -4.79
N THR A 64 6.46 -0.69 -4.69
CA THR A 64 5.59 -1.21 -3.63
C THR A 64 5.62 -2.74 -3.56
N VAL A 65 5.50 -3.41 -4.70
CA VAL A 65 5.62 -4.87 -4.80
C VAL A 65 6.99 -5.38 -4.33
N ALA A 66 8.08 -4.73 -4.73
CA ALA A 66 9.43 -5.13 -4.33
C ALA A 66 9.62 -5.02 -2.81
N ILE A 67 9.05 -3.98 -2.18
CA ILE A 67 9.06 -3.82 -0.72
C ILE A 67 8.21 -4.92 -0.05
N LEU A 68 7.00 -5.19 -0.54
CA LEU A 68 6.13 -6.25 -0.02
C LEU A 68 6.80 -7.63 -0.11
N ASP A 69 7.45 -7.93 -1.24
CA ASP A 69 8.20 -9.17 -1.42
C ASP A 69 9.38 -9.26 -0.44
N LYS A 70 10.13 -8.16 -0.23
CA LYS A 70 11.23 -8.09 0.74
C LYS A 70 10.75 -8.28 2.19
N LEU A 71 9.54 -7.81 2.51
CA LEU A 71 8.89 -7.95 3.80
C LEU A 71 8.17 -9.28 3.99
N GLU A 72 8.15 -10.16 2.98
CA GLU A 72 7.40 -11.41 2.99
C GLU A 72 5.89 -11.20 3.23
N ILE A 73 5.33 -10.10 2.69
CA ILE A 73 3.89 -9.78 2.67
C ILE A 73 3.31 -10.28 1.34
N SER A 74 3.42 -11.60 1.14
CA SER A 74 3.12 -12.26 -0.15
C SER A 74 1.66 -12.11 -0.60
N PHE A 75 0.72 -12.02 0.33
CA PHE A 75 -0.70 -11.84 0.02
C PHE A 75 -0.94 -10.52 -0.72
N LEU A 76 -0.51 -9.41 -0.12
CA LEU A 76 -0.71 -8.07 -0.68
C LEU A 76 0.12 -7.87 -1.96
N SER A 77 1.34 -8.41 -2.01
CA SER A 77 2.17 -8.39 -3.24
C SER A 77 1.45 -9.04 -4.43
N LYS A 78 0.82 -10.20 -4.22
CA LYS A 78 0.05 -10.90 -5.25
C LYS A 78 -1.17 -10.09 -5.69
N LEU A 79 -1.89 -9.48 -4.76
CA LEU A 79 -3.04 -8.65 -5.09
C LEU A 79 -2.64 -7.44 -5.95
N VAL A 80 -1.62 -6.69 -5.56
CA VAL A 80 -1.14 -5.53 -6.34
C VAL A 80 -0.72 -5.93 -7.75
N LYS A 81 -0.02 -7.07 -7.90
CA LYS A 81 0.37 -7.61 -9.23
C LYS A 81 -0.85 -7.89 -10.11
N LYS A 82 -1.83 -8.64 -9.58
CA LYS A 82 -3.09 -8.94 -10.30
C LYS A 82 -3.87 -7.67 -10.63
N ALA A 83 -3.99 -6.77 -9.67
CA ALA A 83 -4.73 -5.52 -9.83
C ALA A 83 -4.09 -4.66 -10.94
N ASN A 84 -2.76 -4.61 -11.04
CA ASN A 84 -2.07 -3.92 -12.12
C ASN A 84 -2.30 -4.58 -13.49
N GLU A 85 -2.33 -5.91 -13.57
CA GLU A 85 -2.68 -6.64 -14.81
C GLU A 85 -4.11 -6.31 -15.27
N ILE A 86 -5.06 -6.24 -14.34
CA ILE A 86 -6.46 -5.88 -14.60
C ILE A 86 -6.56 -4.42 -15.05
N TYR A 87 -6.01 -3.48 -14.27
CA TYR A 87 -6.05 -2.04 -14.55
C TYR A 87 -5.47 -1.67 -15.92
N ARG A 88 -4.46 -2.44 -16.39
CA ARG A 88 -3.77 -2.20 -17.67
C ARG A 88 -4.17 -3.17 -18.78
N SER A 89 -5.25 -3.93 -18.60
CA SER A 89 -5.69 -5.00 -19.52
C SER A 89 -6.30 -4.52 -20.83
N GLY A 90 -6.66 -3.23 -20.94
CA GLY A 90 -7.35 -2.66 -22.10
C GLY A 90 -8.83 -3.05 -22.20
N LYS A 91 -9.39 -3.65 -21.15
CA LYS A 91 -10.84 -3.88 -20.98
C LYS A 91 -11.59 -2.55 -20.83
N SER A 92 -12.91 -2.60 -20.84
CA SER A 92 -13.73 -1.42 -20.53
C SER A 92 -13.52 -0.98 -19.08
N GLU A 93 -13.78 0.30 -18.79
CA GLU A 93 -13.70 0.81 -17.41
C GLU A 93 -14.62 0.04 -16.47
N ASP A 94 -15.84 -0.31 -16.91
CA ASP A 94 -16.80 -1.09 -16.12
C ASP A 94 -16.24 -2.49 -15.79
N ASP A 95 -15.68 -3.20 -16.79
CA ASP A 95 -15.08 -4.53 -16.56
C ASP A 95 -13.86 -4.46 -15.63
N ILE A 96 -13.05 -3.41 -15.74
CA ILE A 96 -11.89 -3.19 -14.85
C ILE A 96 -12.38 -2.97 -13.42
N LEU A 97 -13.37 -2.10 -13.22
CA LEU A 97 -13.92 -1.81 -11.90
C LEU A 97 -14.52 -3.06 -11.25
N ASP A 98 -15.29 -3.86 -12.00
CA ASP A 98 -15.87 -5.11 -11.50
C ASP A 98 -14.79 -6.10 -11.03
N GLU A 99 -13.72 -6.28 -11.81
CA GLU A 99 -12.62 -7.18 -11.45
C GLU A 99 -11.76 -6.65 -10.29
N LEU A 100 -11.53 -5.34 -10.21
CA LEU A 100 -10.82 -4.73 -9.07
C LEU A 100 -11.64 -4.86 -7.78
N ASN A 101 -12.97 -4.70 -7.84
CA ASN A 101 -13.86 -4.90 -6.70
C ASN A 101 -13.76 -6.33 -6.13
N GLU A 102 -13.53 -7.34 -6.96
CA GLU A 102 -13.28 -8.71 -6.47
C GLU A 102 -11.98 -8.79 -5.64
N LEU A 103 -10.92 -8.11 -6.08
CA LEU A 103 -9.65 -8.05 -5.35
C LEU A 103 -9.75 -7.22 -4.07
N ASP A 104 -10.54 -6.15 -4.07
CA ASP A 104 -10.83 -5.35 -2.88
C ASP A 104 -11.56 -6.19 -1.84
N ASN A 105 -12.55 -6.99 -2.26
CA ASN A 105 -13.20 -7.95 -1.39
C ASN A 105 -12.22 -9.00 -0.83
N GLU A 106 -11.28 -9.50 -1.64
CA GLU A 106 -10.23 -10.40 -1.17
C GLU A 106 -9.36 -9.71 -0.10
N PHE A 107 -8.97 -8.46 -0.34
CA PHE A 107 -8.23 -7.62 0.61
C PHE A 107 -8.98 -7.46 1.93
N TYR A 108 -10.22 -6.96 1.93
CA TYR A 108 -10.98 -6.68 3.16
C TYR A 108 -11.23 -7.94 4.00
N ASN A 109 -11.46 -9.09 3.35
CA ASN A 109 -11.77 -10.33 4.04
C ASN A 109 -10.56 -11.03 4.65
N ASN A 110 -9.36 -10.80 4.12
CA ASN A 110 -8.18 -11.62 4.45
C ASN A 110 -6.99 -10.83 5.01
N LEU A 111 -7.03 -9.49 4.98
CA LEU A 111 -5.89 -8.71 5.45
C LEU A 111 -5.66 -8.88 6.96
N ASN A 112 -4.40 -9.15 7.32
CA ASN A 112 -3.96 -9.14 8.70
C ASN A 112 -3.12 -7.88 8.98
N TYR A 113 -3.78 -6.81 9.40
CA TYR A 113 -3.13 -5.53 9.73
C TYR A 113 -1.99 -5.69 10.73
N LYS A 114 -2.18 -6.52 11.76
CA LYS A 114 -1.16 -6.73 12.79
C LYS A 114 0.13 -7.31 12.22
N ASP A 115 0.04 -8.33 11.37
CA ASP A 115 1.23 -8.93 10.71
C ASP A 115 1.95 -7.89 9.84
N ILE A 116 1.19 -7.09 9.10
CA ILE A 116 1.75 -6.04 8.23
C ILE A 116 2.47 -4.98 9.06
N TYR A 117 1.83 -4.43 10.09
CA TYR A 117 2.43 -3.43 10.96
C TYR A 117 3.69 -3.97 11.63
N GLU A 118 3.68 -5.21 12.12
CA GLU A 118 4.87 -5.83 12.71
C GLU A 118 6.02 -5.97 11.71
N LYS A 119 5.74 -6.37 10.47
CA LYS A 119 6.76 -6.51 9.41
C LYS A 119 7.33 -5.17 8.98
N VAL A 120 6.47 -4.19 8.71
CA VAL A 120 6.89 -2.83 8.29
C VAL A 120 7.71 -2.14 9.38
N MET A 121 7.28 -2.25 10.65
CA MET A 121 7.99 -1.62 11.76
C MET A 121 9.34 -2.29 12.09
N LYS A 122 9.49 -3.61 11.85
CA LYS A 122 10.79 -4.29 12.01
C LYS A 122 11.80 -3.89 10.95
N PHE A 123 11.33 -3.55 9.75
CA PHE A 123 12.17 -3.21 8.61
C PHE A 123 12.61 -1.74 8.60
N SER A 124 11.83 -0.87 9.26
CA SER A 124 12.08 0.57 9.30
C SER A 124 13.00 1.02 10.46
N ASN A 125 13.37 0.09 11.36
CA ASN A 125 14.33 0.27 12.45
C ASN A 125 15.71 -0.26 12.08
#